data_AF-A0AA43UCV7-F1
#
_entry.id   AF-A0AA43UCV7-F1
#
_cell.length_a   1.000
_cell.length_b   1.000
_cell.length_c   1.000
_cell.angle_alpha   90.00
_cell.angle_beta   90.00
_cell.angle_gamma   90.00
#
_symmetry.space_group_name_H-M   'P 1'
#
loop_
_entity.id
_entity.type
_entity.pdbx_description
1 polymer ?
#
loop_
_entity_poly.entity_id
_entity_poly.type
_entity_poly.pdbx_seq_one_letter_code
_entity_poly.pdbx_strand_id
1 'polypeptide(L)'
;MSEIDLLRIEIDDIDQELTKLLERRLNMAKKIAEHKKKQGLPILDESREEVVIQKNIDRLNNPDYADKVREFYINLMDISKDVQEDLIK
;
A
#
# COMPACT_ATOMS: atom_id res chain seq x y z
N MET A 1 29.03 -17.82 -4.47
CA MET A 1 28.07 -16.84 -3.92
C MET A 1 28.52 -16.48 -2.53
N SER A 2 28.54 -15.18 -2.25
CA SER A 2 28.76 -14.61 -0.92
C SER A 2 27.49 -14.67 -0.07
N GLU A 3 27.62 -14.45 1.23
CA GLU A 3 26.48 -14.29 2.14
C GLU A 3 25.57 -13.13 1.71
N ILE A 4 26.15 -12.04 1.20
CA ILE A 4 25.38 -10.90 0.65
C ILE A 4 24.56 -11.32 -0.57
N ASP A 5 25.09 -12.20 -1.43
CA ASP A 5 24.35 -12.67 -2.59
C ASP A 5 23.13 -13.51 -2.18
N LEU A 6 23.26 -14.34 -1.14
CA LEU A 6 22.14 -15.12 -0.61
C LEU A 6 21.05 -14.23 0.00
N LEU A 7 21.45 -13.20 0.76
CA LEU A 7 20.50 -12.23 1.32
C LEU A 7 19.76 -11.44 0.23
N ARG A 8 20.43 -11.13 -0.89
CA ARG A 8 19.81 -10.45 -2.03
C ARG A 8 18.80 -11.34 -2.75
N ILE A 9 19.08 -12.64 -2.89
CA ILE A 9 18.11 -13.57 -3.47
C ILE A 9 16.82 -13.59 -2.64
N GLU A 10 16.94 -13.62 -1.30
CA GLU A 10 15.78 -13.56 -0.42
C GLU A 10 15.00 -12.23 -0.58
N ILE A 11 15.70 -11.10 -0.71
CA ILE A 11 15.07 -9.80 -1.00
C ILE A 11 14.35 -9.83 -2.35
N ASP A 12 14.95 -10.38 -3.40
CA ASP A 12 14.36 -10.46 -4.73
C ASP A 12 13.06 -11.29 -4.71
N ASP A 13 13.00 -12.35 -3.91
CA ASP A 13 11.80 -13.16 -3.73
C ASP A 13 10.72 -12.40 -2.95
N ILE A 14 11.08 -11.67 -1.89
CA ILE A 14 10.16 -10.78 -1.15
C ILE A 14 9.60 -9.69 -2.09
N ASP A 15 10.44 -9.07 -2.92
CA ASP A 15 10.04 -8.00 -3.83
C ASP A 15 9.06 -8.50 -4.91
N GLN A 16 9.22 -9.75 -5.37
CA GLN A 16 8.24 -10.38 -6.25
C GLN A 16 6.87 -10.54 -5.57
N GLU A 17 6.83 -10.93 -4.29
CA GLU A 17 5.58 -11.03 -3.54
C GLU A 17 4.96 -9.66 -3.28
N LEU A 18 5.76 -8.68 -2.87
CA LEU A 18 5.33 -7.30 -2.66
C LEU A 18 4.70 -6.73 -3.93
N THR A 19 5.32 -6.95 -5.10
CA THR A 19 4.81 -6.48 -6.39
C THR A 19 3.43 -7.08 -6.69
N LYS A 20 3.26 -8.40 -6.51
CA LYS A 20 1.96 -9.08 -6.72
C LYS A 20 0.89 -8.55 -5.76
N LEU A 21 1.25 -8.32 -4.49
CA LEU A 21 0.33 -7.80 -3.48
C LEU A 21 -0.06 -6.35 -3.77
N LEU A 22 0.90 -5.52 -4.19
CA LEU A 22 0.67 -4.14 -4.58
C LEU A 22 -0.31 -4.06 -5.76
N GLU A 23 -0.06 -4.81 -6.83
CA GLU A 23 -0.96 -4.85 -8.00
C GLU A 23 -2.39 -5.24 -7.61
N ARG A 24 -2.54 -6.31 -6.82
CA ARG A 24 -3.85 -6.74 -6.33
C ARG A 24 -4.53 -5.65 -5.51
N ARG A 25 -3.79 -4.92 -4.68
CA ARG A 25 -4.30 -3.81 -3.87
C ARG A 25 -4.75 -2.63 -4.73
N LEU A 26 -3.97 -2.23 -5.73
CA LEU A 26 -4.32 -1.15 -6.65
C LEU A 26 -5.55 -1.50 -7.51
N ASN A 27 -5.70 -2.76 -7.92
CA ASN A 27 -6.92 -3.23 -8.57
C ASN A 27 -8.16 -3.12 -7.67
N MET A 28 -8.02 -3.28 -6.34
CA MET A 28 -9.12 -3.00 -5.40
C MET A 28 -9.37 -1.50 -5.26
N ALA A 29 -8.32 -0.67 -5.24
CA ALA A 29 -8.47 0.80 -5.22
C ALA A 29 -9.26 1.30 -6.44
N LYS A 30 -9.02 0.76 -7.64
CA LYS A 30 -9.81 1.05 -8.85
C LYS A 30 -11.30 0.76 -8.66
N LYS A 31 -11.64 -0.42 -8.11
CA LYS A 31 -13.04 -0.79 -7.83
C LYS A 31 -13.70 0.15 -6.80
N ILE A 32 -12.94 0.58 -5.79
CA ILE A 32 -13.40 1.58 -4.82
C ILE A 32 -13.66 2.92 -5.53
N ALA A 33 -12.77 3.36 -6.41
CA ALA A 33 -12.98 4.57 -7.23
C ALA A 33 -14.28 4.52 -8.03
N GLU A 34 -14.57 3.41 -8.72
CA GLU A 34 -15.81 3.24 -9.47
C GLU A 34 -17.06 3.40 -8.58
N HIS A 35 -16.99 2.87 -7.35
CA HIS A 35 -18.07 2.98 -6.39
C HIS A 35 -18.23 4.42 -5.87
N LYS A 36 -17.12 5.07 -5.51
CA LYS A 36 -17.09 6.47 -5.08
C LYS A 36 -17.63 7.40 -6.16
N LYS A 37 -17.24 7.20 -7.43
CA LYS A 37 -17.75 7.96 -8.59
C LYS A 37 -19.26 7.83 -8.74
N LYS A 38 -19.81 6.61 -8.60
CA LYS A 38 -21.26 6.36 -8.67
C LYS A 38 -22.04 7.04 -7.54
N GLN A 39 -21.42 7.23 -6.39
CA GLN A 39 -22.04 7.81 -5.19
C GLN A 39 -21.71 9.30 -4.97
N GLY A 40 -20.84 9.90 -5.80
CA GLY A 40 -20.37 11.28 -5.62
C GLY A 40 -19.49 11.46 -4.38
N LEU A 41 -18.80 10.42 -3.93
CA LEU A 41 -17.91 10.47 -2.77
C LEU A 41 -16.49 10.93 -3.15
N PRO A 42 -15.78 11.66 -2.26
CA PRO A 42 -14.41 12.10 -2.51
C PRO A 42 -13.42 10.93 -2.51
N ILE A 43 -12.34 11.05 -3.29
CA ILE A 43 -11.25 10.08 -3.35
C ILE A 43 -10.45 10.08 -2.05
N LEU A 44 -10.11 11.27 -1.54
CA LEU A 44 -9.44 11.44 -0.26
C LEU A 44 -10.38 11.08 0.91
N ASP A 45 -9.90 10.24 1.81
CA ASP A 45 -10.55 9.90 3.08
C ASP A 45 -9.46 9.71 4.14
N GLU A 46 -9.02 10.82 4.74
CA GLU A 46 -7.93 10.85 5.72
C GLU A 46 -8.20 9.94 6.92
N SER A 47 -9.47 9.90 7.37
CA SER A 47 -9.88 9.04 8.48
C SER A 47 -9.66 7.56 8.17
N ARG A 48 -9.94 7.16 6.92
CA ARG A 48 -9.74 5.79 6.47
C ARG A 48 -8.26 5.46 6.32
N GLU A 49 -7.45 6.40 5.84
CA GLU A 49 -6.00 6.25 5.66
C GLU A 49 -5.31 6.02 7.01
N GLU A 50 -5.61 6.84 8.02
CA GLU A 50 -5.05 6.69 9.38
C GLU A 50 -5.40 5.33 9.99
N VAL A 51 -6.65 4.87 9.79
CA VAL A 51 -7.07 3.52 10.24
C VAL A 51 -6.29 2.41 9.53
N VAL A 52 -5.89 2.56 8.25
CA VAL A 52 -5.03 1.56 7.60
C VAL A 52 -3.63 1.58 8.21
N ILE A 53 -3.05 2.77 8.39
CA ILE A 53 -1.70 2.93 8.92
C ILE A 53 -1.62 2.28 10.31
N GLN A 54 -2.50 2.68 11.23
CA GLN A 54 -2.48 2.16 12.61
C GLN A 54 -2.65 0.65 12.64
N LYS A 55 -3.60 0.09 11.86
CA LYS A 55 -3.80 -1.37 11.81
C LYS A 55 -2.58 -2.14 11.33
N ASN A 56 -1.71 -1.55 10.52
CA ASN A 56 -0.51 -2.23 10.04
C ASN A 56 0.68 -2.02 10.97
N ILE A 57 0.75 -0.88 11.67
CA ILE A 57 1.67 -0.70 12.80
C ILE A 57 1.37 -1.75 13.88
N ASP A 58 0.10 -1.95 14.23
CA ASP A 58 -0.33 -2.91 15.26
C ASP A 58 -0.04 -4.38 14.89
N ARG A 59 0.25 -4.67 13.61
CA ARG A 59 0.61 -6.01 13.12
C ARG A 59 2.10 -6.29 13.16
N LEU A 60 2.93 -5.30 13.47
CA LEU A 60 4.37 -5.48 13.54
C LEU A 60 4.74 -6.39 14.70
N ASN A 61 5.62 -7.36 14.42
CA ASN A 61 6.30 -8.12 15.47
C ASN A 61 7.44 -7.30 16.11
N ASN A 62 8.09 -6.44 15.32
CA ASN A 62 9.12 -5.51 15.81
C ASN A 62 8.57 -4.07 15.78
N PRO A 63 8.28 -3.46 16.95
CA PRO A 63 7.71 -2.12 17.02
C PRO A 63 8.66 -1.03 16.54
N ASP A 64 9.98 -1.27 16.48
CA ASP A 64 10.97 -0.29 16.01
C ASP A 64 10.76 0.11 14.54
N TYR A 65 9.99 -0.68 13.78
CA TYR A 65 9.65 -0.40 12.38
C TYR A 65 8.38 0.45 12.22
N ALA A 66 7.73 0.89 13.31
CA ALA A 66 6.45 1.61 13.24
C ALA A 66 6.50 2.86 12.33
N ASP A 67 7.52 3.70 12.48
CA ASP A 67 7.67 4.91 11.67
C ASP A 67 7.90 4.59 10.19
N LYS A 68 8.60 3.50 9.90
CA LYS A 68 8.85 3.04 8.52
C LYS A 68 7.61 2.44 7.88
N VAL A 69 6.79 1.72 8.64
CA VAL A 69 5.48 1.26 8.18
C VAL A 69 4.55 2.44 7.91
N ARG A 70 4.54 3.45 8.78
CA ARG A 70 3.76 4.68 8.54
C ARG A 70 4.18 5.35 7.22
N GLU A 71 5.47 5.60 7.04
CA GLU A 71 6.02 6.21 5.82
C GLU A 71 5.62 5.42 4.57
N PHE A 72 5.78 4.09 4.59
CA PHE A 72 5.38 3.22 3.50
C PHE A 72 3.88 3.32 3.17
N TYR A 73 3.02 3.28 4.18
CA TYR A 73 1.57 3.31 3.96
C TYR A 73 1.08 4.67 3.48
N ILE A 74 1.68 5.79 3.91
CA ILE A 74 1.37 7.12 3.37
C ILE A 74 1.63 7.14 1.85
N ASN A 75 2.84 6.77 1.43
CA ASN A 75 3.21 6.71 0.01
C ASN A 75 2.29 5.75 -0.78
N LEU A 76 1.94 4.59 -0.18
CA LEU A 76 1.03 3.64 -0.79
C LEU A 76 -0.39 4.21 -0.96
N MET A 77 -0.89 5.03 -0.03
CA MET A 77 -2.18 5.71 -0.19
C MET A 77 -2.13 6.74 -1.31
N ASP A 78 -1.04 7.51 -1.41
CA ASP A 78 -0.88 8.50 -2.47
C ASP A 78 -0.90 7.85 -3.86
N ILE A 79 -0.13 6.79 -4.06
CA ILE A 79 -0.17 5.98 -5.29
C ILE A 79 -1.58 5.45 -5.58
N SER A 80 -2.32 5.09 -4.53
CA SER A 80 -3.70 4.60 -4.68
C SER A 80 -4.68 5.69 -5.07
N LYS A 81 -4.47 6.92 -4.59
CA LYS A 81 -5.27 8.09 -4.95
C LYS A 81 -5.00 8.45 -6.41
N ASP A 82 -3.74 8.47 -6.83
CA ASP A 82 -3.36 8.71 -8.24
C ASP A 82 -4.07 7.73 -9.20
N VAL A 83 -4.03 6.43 -8.88
CA VAL A 83 -4.72 5.40 -9.68
C VAL A 83 -6.24 5.59 -9.71
N GLN A 84 -6.83 6.06 -8.60
CA GLN A 84 -8.27 6.35 -8.54
C GLN A 84 -8.62 7.60 -9.36
N GLU A 85 -7.80 8.65 -9.30
CA GLU A 85 -7.97 9.88 -10.05
C GLU A 85 -7.87 9.64 -11.55
N ASP A 86 -6.86 8.90 -12.01
CA ASP A 86 -6.69 8.54 -13.42
C ASP A 86 -7.86 7.75 -14.01
N LEU A 87 -8.60 7.01 -13.17
CA LEU A 87 -9.80 6.27 -13.59
C LEU A 87 -11.05 7.16 -13.65
N ILE A 88 -11.10 8.20 -12.82
CA ILE A 88 -12.30 9.03 -12.64
C ILE A 88 -12.29 10.27 -13.54
N LYS A 89 -11.12 10.75 -13.98
CA LYS A 89 -10.96 11.74 -15.08
C LYS A 89 -11.85 11.37 -16.28
#